data_AF-A0A314L789-F1
#
_entry.id   AF-A0A314L789-F1
#
_cell.length_a   1.000
_cell.length_b   1.000
_cell.length_c   1.000
_cell.angle_alpha   90.00
_cell.angle_beta   90.00
_cell.angle_gamma   90.00
#
_symmetry.space_group_name_H-M   'P 1'
#
loop_
_entity.id
_entity.type
_entity.pdbx_description
1 polymer ?
#
loop_
_entity_poly.entity_id
_entity_poly.type
_entity_poly.pdbx_seq_one_letter_code
_entity_poly.pdbx_strand_id
1 'polypeptide(L)'
;MGPRLSKQGFRKPVNLNIMDLHHNLINYLSRSLYIRNLVSKQRRRMLVGGYDLDMTYISDRILAMSFPAEHVRAMFRNPLWQVKSVLDMRHAGHYKVST
;
A
#
# COMPACT_ATOMS: atom_id res chain seq x y z
N MET A 1 5.05 0.72 -57.24
CA MET A 1 5.99 1.71 -56.65
C MET A 1 5.56 1.97 -55.21
N GLY A 2 6.50 1.83 -54.27
CA GLY A 2 6.26 1.38 -52.89
C GLY A 2 5.65 2.37 -51.87
N PRO A 3 5.33 1.88 -50.66
CA PRO A 3 4.80 2.71 -49.58
C PRO A 3 5.92 3.51 -48.89
N ARG A 4 5.66 4.79 -48.60
CA ARG A 4 6.58 5.68 -47.89
C ARG A 4 6.67 5.29 -46.41
N LEU A 5 7.81 4.72 -46.00
CA LEU A 5 8.23 4.66 -44.60
C LEU A 5 8.49 6.07 -44.08
N SER A 6 7.73 6.51 -43.08
CA SER A 6 8.07 7.68 -42.26
C SER A 6 8.98 7.27 -41.10
N LYS A 7 10.07 8.01 -40.97
CA LYS A 7 11.24 7.81 -40.12
C LYS A 7 10.93 7.76 -38.61
N GLN A 8 11.33 6.65 -38.00
CA GLN A 8 12.13 6.53 -36.77
C GLN A 8 12.13 7.71 -35.78
N GLY A 9 11.51 7.50 -34.62
CA GLY A 9 11.86 8.16 -33.36
C GLY A 9 12.22 7.10 -32.33
N PHE A 10 13.50 6.75 -32.24
CA PHE A 10 14.03 5.86 -31.20
C PHE A 10 13.66 6.41 -29.82
N ARG A 11 12.95 5.61 -29.01
CA ARG A 11 12.82 5.87 -27.57
C ARG A 11 14.22 5.79 -26.98
N LYS A 12 14.71 6.93 -26.46
CA LYS A 12 15.98 7.02 -25.72
C LYS A 12 16.02 5.89 -24.68
N PRO A 13 17.08 5.06 -24.61
CA PRO A 13 17.24 4.14 -23.49
C PRO A 13 17.35 4.99 -22.24
N VAL A 14 16.37 4.85 -21.34
CA VAL A 14 16.48 5.39 -19.99
C VAL A 14 17.71 4.71 -19.40
N ASN A 15 18.75 5.49 -19.09
CA ASN A 15 19.88 5.00 -18.30
C ASN A 15 19.30 4.50 -16.98
N LEU A 16 19.15 3.18 -16.88
CA LEU A 16 18.67 2.53 -15.69
C LEU A 16 19.85 2.56 -14.71
N ASN A 17 20.03 3.69 -14.03
CA ASN A 17 21.04 3.81 -13.00
C ASN A 17 20.72 2.73 -11.96
N ILE A 18 21.64 1.78 -11.82
CA ILE A 18 21.60 0.72 -10.80
C ILE A 18 21.29 1.32 -9.42
N MET A 19 21.80 2.53 -9.16
CA MET A 19 21.52 3.31 -7.96
C MET A 19 20.03 3.67 -7.79
N ASP A 20 19.32 4.09 -8.83
CA ASP A 20 17.89 4.43 -8.73
C ASP A 20 17.03 3.17 -8.50
N LEU A 21 17.43 2.06 -9.10
CA LEU A 21 16.82 0.75 -8.84
C LEU A 21 17.06 0.32 -7.39
N HIS A 22 18.28 0.49 -6.88
CA HIS A 22 18.65 0.17 -5.50
C HIS A 22 17.86 1.02 -4.50
N HIS A 23 17.70 2.33 -4.75
CA HIS A 23 16.90 3.19 -3.88
C HIS A 23 15.43 2.80 -3.86
N ASN A 24 14.85 2.43 -5.01
CA ASN A 24 13.47 1.96 -5.08
C ASN A 24 13.27 0.60 -4.40
N LEU A 25 14.22 -0.32 -4.57
CA LEU A 25 14.18 -1.63 -3.92
C LEU A 25 14.38 -1.53 -2.41
N ILE A 26 15.35 -0.72 -1.96
CA ILE A 26 15.57 -0.43 -0.54
C ILE A 26 14.35 0.28 0.03
N ASN A 27 13.79 1.29 -0.64
CA ASN A 27 12.55 1.92 -0.19
C ASN A 27 11.40 0.91 -0.12
N TYR A 28 11.28 0.00 -1.08
CA TYR A 28 10.25 -1.03 -1.07
C TYR A 28 10.44 -2.01 0.10
N LEU A 29 11.66 -2.52 0.32
CA LEU A 29 12.00 -3.45 1.41
C LEU A 29 11.91 -2.77 2.79
N SER A 30 12.46 -1.57 2.94
CA SER A 30 12.38 -0.76 4.17
C SER A 30 10.95 -0.39 4.52
N ARG A 31 10.11 -0.06 3.52
CA ARG A 31 8.68 0.24 3.69
C ARG A 31 7.84 -1.01 3.94
N SER A 32 8.20 -2.14 3.33
CA SER A 32 7.49 -3.41 3.45
C SER A 32 7.76 -4.13 4.77
N LEU A 33 8.99 -4.11 5.28
CA LEU A 33 9.39 -5.02 6.36
C LEU A 33 9.93 -4.32 7.60
N TYR A 34 10.55 -3.14 7.49
CA TYR A 34 11.37 -2.62 8.60
C TYR A 34 10.75 -1.43 9.33
N ILE A 35 10.35 -0.37 8.60
CA ILE A 35 9.86 0.87 9.23
C ILE A 35 8.50 0.65 9.90
N ARG A 36 7.60 -0.10 9.25
CA ARG A 36 6.28 -0.39 9.84
C ARG A 36 6.46 -1.19 11.13
N ASN A 37 7.28 -2.24 11.14
CA ASN A 37 7.52 -3.07 12.32
C ASN A 37 8.14 -2.29 13.49
N LEU A 38 9.09 -1.39 13.23
CA LEU A 38 9.74 -0.60 14.27
C LEU A 38 8.79 0.41 14.94
N VAL A 39 7.89 1.03 14.16
CA VAL A 39 6.95 2.06 14.65
C VAL A 39 5.73 1.45 15.35
N SER A 40 5.43 0.18 15.10
CA SER A 40 4.23 -0.48 15.64
C SER A 40 4.31 -0.80 17.13
N LYS A 41 5.50 -1.00 17.70
CA LYS A 41 5.64 -1.67 19.01
C LYS A 41 4.73 -2.92 19.04
N GLN A 42 4.24 -3.35 20.20
CA GLN A 42 3.49 -4.60 20.43
C GLN A 42 2.02 -4.57 19.96
N ARG A 43 1.70 -3.91 18.83
CA ARG A 43 0.34 -3.84 18.29
C ARG A 43 0.02 -5.12 17.51
N ARG A 44 -1.11 -5.76 17.85
CA ARG A 44 -1.63 -6.92 17.11
C ARG A 44 -2.10 -6.45 15.74
N ARG A 45 -1.35 -6.79 14.70
CA ARG A 45 -1.75 -6.53 13.32
C ARG A 45 -2.60 -7.66 12.79
N MET A 46 -3.57 -7.29 11.98
CA MET A 46 -4.41 -8.23 11.26
C MET A 46 -3.94 -8.34 9.82
N LEU A 47 -3.60 -9.56 9.43
CA LEU A 47 -3.37 -9.93 8.04
C LEU A 47 -4.69 -10.40 7.44
N VAL A 48 -5.23 -9.63 6.49
CA VAL A 48 -6.49 -9.97 5.80
C VAL A 48 -6.29 -9.82 4.31
N GLY A 49 -6.46 -10.91 3.56
CA GLY A 49 -6.38 -10.87 2.09
C GLY A 49 -5.05 -10.35 1.54
N GLY A 50 -3.94 -10.54 2.29
CA GLY A 50 -2.62 -10.01 1.95
C GLY A 50 -2.36 -8.57 2.39
N TYR A 51 -3.34 -7.90 3.01
CA TYR A 51 -3.14 -6.58 3.61
C TYR A 51 -2.64 -6.70 5.05
N ASP A 52 -1.55 -5.98 5.36
CA ASP A 52 -1.04 -5.79 6.72
C ASP A 52 -1.53 -4.45 7.27
N LEU A 53 -2.59 -4.53 8.10
CA LEU A 53 -3.26 -3.37 8.69
C LEU A 53 -3.24 -3.45 10.21
N ASP A 54 -3.03 -2.30 10.84
CA ASP A 54 -3.14 -2.12 12.28
C ASP A 54 -4.62 -2.01 12.67
N MET A 55 -5.26 -3.17 12.76
CA MET A 55 -6.66 -3.38 13.15
C MET A 55 -6.74 -4.55 14.12
N THR A 56 -7.65 -4.48 15.09
CA THR A 56 -7.89 -5.56 16.05
C THR A 56 -9.36 -5.59 16.45
N TYR A 57 -9.95 -6.79 16.46
CA TYR A 57 -11.25 -7.00 17.09
C TYR A 57 -11.11 -6.96 18.61
N ILE A 58 -11.83 -6.05 19.25
CA ILE A 58 -12.03 -6.04 20.71
C ILE A 58 -13.14 -7.03 21.07
N SER A 59 -14.17 -7.11 20.22
CA SER A 59 -15.28 -8.04 20.29
C SER A 59 -15.74 -8.36 18.87
N ASP A 60 -16.68 -9.30 18.70
CA ASP A 60 -17.18 -9.75 17.39
C ASP A 60 -17.77 -8.61 16.54
N ARG A 61 -18.22 -7.53 17.20
CA ARG A 61 -18.84 -6.35 16.56
C ARG A 61 -18.03 -5.06 16.70
N ILE A 62 -16.95 -5.07 17.47
CA ILE A 62 -16.15 -3.87 17.77
C ILE A 62 -14.74 -4.08 17.23
N LEU A 63 -14.37 -3.30 16.23
CA LEU A 63 -13.04 -3.27 15.65
C LEU A 63 -12.37 -1.93 15.94
N ALA A 64 -11.19 -1.99 16.55
CA ALA A 64 -10.34 -0.82 16.76
C ALA A 64 -9.23 -0.81 15.71
N MET A 65 -8.93 0.37 15.18
CA MET A 65 -7.87 0.56 14.19
C MET A 65 -7.17 1.91 14.38
N SER A 66 -5.96 2.05 13.84
CA SER A 66 -5.35 3.37 13.69
C SER A 66 -6.02 4.18 12.59
N PHE A 67 -5.94 5.52 12.72
CA PHE A 67 -6.57 6.47 11.82
C PHE A 67 -6.30 6.15 10.34
N PRO A 68 -7.35 5.96 9.51
CA PRO A 68 -7.17 5.70 8.10
C PRO A 68 -6.67 6.96 7.40
N ALA A 69 -5.55 6.85 6.69
CA ALA A 69 -4.95 7.97 5.99
C ALA A 69 -5.12 7.86 4.47
N GLU A 70 -5.31 9.00 3.83
CA GLU A 70 -5.27 9.14 2.38
C GLU A 70 -3.93 9.72 1.90
N HIS A 71 -3.60 9.48 0.62
CA HIS A 71 -2.45 10.06 -0.08
C HIS A 71 -1.08 9.79 0.58
N VAL A 72 -0.19 10.78 0.63
CA VAL A 72 1.22 10.63 1.06
C VAL A 72 1.34 10.18 2.52
N ARG A 73 0.35 10.46 3.37
CA ARG A 73 0.29 10.00 4.77
C ARG A 73 0.02 8.50 4.91
N ALA A 74 -0.43 7.83 3.84
CA ALA A 74 -0.57 6.37 3.79
C ALA A 74 0.77 5.64 3.65
N MET A 75 1.90 6.35 3.51
CA MET A 75 3.23 5.72 3.58
C MET A 75 3.51 5.10 4.95
N PHE A 76 2.95 5.66 6.02
CA PHE A 76 3.23 5.26 7.41
C PHE A 76 1.99 4.81 8.20
N ARG A 77 0.78 5.01 7.66
CA ARG A 77 -0.50 4.64 8.30
C ARG A 77 -1.33 3.70 7.43
N ASN A 78 -2.35 3.08 8.00
CA ASN A 78 -3.30 2.25 7.28
C ASN A 78 -3.92 3.03 6.09
N PRO A 79 -3.65 2.65 4.84
CA PRO A 79 -4.26 3.30 3.68
C PRO A 79 -5.77 3.07 3.66
N LEU A 80 -6.56 4.14 3.51
CA LEU A 80 -8.03 4.08 3.54
C LEU A 80 -8.61 3.05 2.56
N TRP A 81 -8.05 2.93 1.35
CA TRP A 81 -8.54 1.99 0.34
C TRP A 81 -8.38 0.52 0.78
N GLN A 82 -7.30 0.17 1.49
CA GLN A 82 -7.13 -1.18 2.05
C GLN A 82 -8.09 -1.40 3.22
N VAL A 83 -8.27 -0.37 4.07
CA VAL A 83 -9.24 -0.43 5.17
C VAL A 83 -10.63 -0.70 4.64
N LYS A 84 -11.06 0.06 3.63
CA LYS A 84 -12.34 -0.14 2.96
C LYS A 84 -12.44 -1.54 2.37
N SER A 85 -11.44 -1.99 1.61
CA SER A 85 -11.44 -3.34 1.03
C SER A 85 -11.60 -4.43 2.09
N VAL A 86 -10.90 -4.33 3.23
CA VAL A 86 -10.98 -5.32 4.31
C VAL A 86 -12.34 -5.29 5.00
N LEU A 87 -12.91 -4.11 5.23
CA LEU A 87 -14.24 -3.96 5.82
C LEU A 87 -15.33 -4.47 4.86
N ASP A 88 -15.23 -4.17 3.57
CA ASP A 88 -16.16 -4.67 2.56
C ASP A 88 -16.07 -6.20 2.42
N MET A 89 -14.87 -6.79 2.49
CA MET A 89 -14.68 -8.24 2.40
C MET A 89 -15.24 -9.00 3.62
N ARG A 90 -15.18 -8.42 4.82
CA ARG A 90 -15.61 -9.10 6.07
C ARG A 90 -17.00 -8.72 6.54
N HIS A 91 -17.43 -7.49 6.29
CA HIS A 91 -18.64 -6.87 6.85
C HIS A 91 -19.41 -6.07 5.79
N ALA A 92 -19.53 -6.59 4.56
CA ALA A 92 -20.22 -5.91 3.46
C ALA A 92 -21.58 -5.31 3.89
N GLY A 93 -21.72 -3.98 3.83
CA GLY A 93 -22.96 -3.28 4.18
C GLY A 93 -23.30 -3.24 5.68
N HIS A 94 -22.47 -3.82 6.55
CA HIS A 94 -22.74 -3.98 7.99
C HIS A 94 -21.65 -3.37 8.88
N TYR A 95 -21.01 -2.28 8.45
CA TYR A 95 -20.03 -1.56 9.26
C TYR A 95 -20.31 -0.05 9.28
N LYS A 96 -19.87 0.60 10.35
CA LYS A 96 -19.85 2.05 10.49
C LYS A 96 -18.47 2.46 11.03
N VAL A 97 -17.87 3.47 10.40
CA VAL A 97 -16.62 4.08 10.87
C VAL A 97 -16.97 5.38 11.58
N SER A 98 -16.55 5.53 12.83
CA SER A 98 -16.63 6.80 13.57
C SER A 98 -15.22 7.40 13.64
N THR A 99 -15.06 8.59 13.08
CA THR A 99 -13.82 9.38 13.11
C THR A 99 -13.73 10.19 14.40
#